data_AF-A0A7S1NW99-F1
#
_entry.id   AF-A0A7S1NW99-F1
#
_cell.length_a   1.000
_cell.length_b   1.000
_cell.length_c   1.000
_cell.angle_alpha   90.00
_cell.angle_beta   90.00
_cell.angle_gamma   90.00
#
_symmetry.space_group_name_H-M   'P 1'
#
loop_
_entity.id
_entity.type
_entity.pdbx_description
1 polymer ?
#
loop_
_entity_poly.entity_id
_entity_poly.type
_entity_poly.pdbx_seq_one_letter_code
_entity_poly.pdbx_strand_id
1 'polypeptide(L)'
;MAASWWTVQLVLVSVIIVAASPPNQPDSAVQAAVKGGKARAAPAGQCDNESDRAIVFDKAWFPHVFSCGRSTYGSRDKSRDCLNKATFNGKTVSPGCSECWAESIACGASKCEWPCLFNSCASACIKCGHKNCDGALIACSGLNPLPKPCRKSQRLEDSVDDIVAFD
;
A
#
# COMPACT_ATOMS: atom_id res chain seq x y z
N MET A 1 38.28 39.46 56.87
CA MET A 1 37.20 40.45 56.77
C MET A 1 36.51 40.25 55.43
N ALA A 2 35.20 39.97 55.50
CA ALA A 2 34.17 39.98 54.45
C ALA A 2 34.48 39.33 53.08
N ALA A 3 34.15 38.04 52.97
CA ALA A 3 33.72 37.42 51.73
C ALA A 3 32.33 37.98 51.34
N SER A 4 32.12 38.33 50.07
CA SER A 4 30.88 38.92 49.54
C SER A 4 30.14 37.95 48.60
N TRP A 5 29.35 37.08 49.23
CA TRP A 5 28.04 36.52 48.86
C TRP A 5 27.37 37.08 47.59
N TRP A 6 27.81 36.68 46.39
CA TRP A 6 27.07 36.88 45.13
C TRP A 6 27.19 35.69 44.15
N THR A 7 27.51 34.48 44.61
CA THR A 7 27.70 33.31 43.72
C THR A 7 26.76 32.13 43.97
N VAL A 8 25.69 32.30 44.76
CA VAL A 8 24.75 31.20 45.09
C VAL A 8 23.33 31.55 44.63
N GLN A 9 23.10 31.74 43.32
CA GLN A 9 21.73 31.73 42.79
C GLN A 9 21.61 31.50 41.28
N LEU A 10 22.34 30.55 40.68
CA LEU A 10 22.03 30.11 39.30
C LEU A 10 22.55 28.70 38.96
N VAL A 11 22.69 27.83 39.97
CA VAL A 11 22.90 26.39 39.78
C VAL A 11 21.53 25.71 39.72
N LEU A 12 20.77 25.89 38.63
CA LEU A 12 19.52 25.13 38.40
C LEU A 12 19.04 25.05 36.95
N VAL A 13 19.89 25.32 35.95
CA VAL A 13 19.54 25.09 34.53
C VAL A 13 20.71 24.45 33.78
N SER A 14 21.20 23.32 34.29
CA SER A 14 22.13 22.46 33.57
C SER A 14 21.77 21.01 33.87
N VAL A 15 20.84 20.44 33.10
CA VAL A 15 20.77 19.02 32.67
C VAL A 15 19.51 18.91 31.80
N ILE A 16 19.61 19.16 30.49
CA ILE A 16 18.75 18.49 29.50
C ILE A 16 19.60 18.13 28.27
N ILE A 17 20.16 16.92 28.35
CA ILE A 17 20.15 15.85 27.33
C ILE A 17 20.73 16.19 25.94
N VAL A 18 21.93 15.65 25.72
CA VAL A 18 22.45 15.19 24.43
C VAL A 18 21.39 14.34 23.72
N ALA A 19 20.81 14.84 22.62
CA ALA A 19 20.00 14.04 21.73
C ALA A 19 20.93 13.17 20.86
N ALA A 20 21.30 11.99 21.38
CA ALA A 20 21.69 10.87 20.55
C ALA A 20 20.47 10.45 19.72
N SER A 21 20.62 10.37 18.39
CA SER A 21 19.60 9.77 17.52
C SER A 21 19.41 8.29 17.88
N PRO A 22 18.20 7.84 18.27
CA PRO A 22 17.92 6.42 18.38
C PRO A 22 17.58 5.82 17.00
N PRO A 23 18.02 4.57 16.73
CA PRO A 23 17.70 3.85 15.50
C PRO A 23 16.21 3.49 15.47
N ASN A 24 15.64 3.56 14.26
CA ASN A 24 14.44 2.88 13.78
C ASN A 24 13.96 1.75 14.71
N GLN A 25 12.99 2.04 15.58
CA GLN A 25 12.21 1.04 16.31
C GLN A 25 10.73 1.21 15.95
N PRO A 26 10.03 0.11 15.60
CA PRO A 26 8.62 0.16 15.24
C PRO A 26 7.79 0.45 16.50
N ASP A 27 7.08 1.58 16.50
CA ASP A 27 6.17 1.98 17.56
C ASP A 27 5.14 0.88 17.81
N SER A 28 5.28 0.21 18.97
CA SER A 28 4.33 -0.76 19.53
C SER A 28 3.01 -0.11 20.00
N ALA A 29 2.71 1.11 19.53
CA ALA A 29 1.44 1.80 19.72
C ALA A 29 0.44 1.55 18.57
N VAL A 30 0.84 0.89 17.47
CA VAL A 30 -0.05 0.53 16.36
C VAL A 30 -0.82 -0.78 16.61
N GLN A 31 -0.99 -1.22 17.87
CA GLN A 31 -1.82 -2.39 18.16
C GLN A 31 -2.70 -2.18 19.39
N ALA A 32 -3.59 -1.19 19.32
CA ALA A 32 -4.75 -1.14 20.20
C ALA A 32 -5.97 -0.65 19.41
N ALA A 33 -6.99 -1.52 19.36
CA ALA A 33 -8.33 -1.35 18.79
C ALA A 33 -8.50 -1.49 17.25
N VAL A 34 -8.68 -2.73 16.79
CA VAL A 34 -9.51 -3.00 15.59
C VAL A 34 -10.61 -3.99 15.98
N LYS A 35 -11.67 -3.46 16.61
CA LYS A 35 -12.99 -4.08 16.60
C LYS A 35 -13.91 -3.11 15.86
N GLY A 36 -14.23 -3.44 14.60
CA GLY A 36 -15.28 -2.82 13.80
C GLY A 36 -15.11 -1.33 13.54
N GLY A 37 -14.52 -0.95 12.41
CA GLY A 37 -14.48 0.45 12.00
C GLY A 37 -13.97 0.61 10.58
N LYS A 38 -14.76 1.33 9.77
CA LYS A 38 -14.49 1.92 8.46
C LYS A 38 -12.98 2.00 8.11
N ALA A 39 -12.63 1.53 6.91
CA ALA A 39 -11.29 1.64 6.31
C ALA A 39 -10.65 3.00 6.65
N ARG A 40 -9.62 2.96 7.48
CA ARG A 40 -8.85 4.15 7.82
C ARG A 40 -7.97 4.40 6.60
N ALA A 41 -8.18 5.53 5.92
CA ALA A 41 -7.36 5.90 4.78
C ALA A 41 -5.88 5.81 5.18
N ALA A 42 -5.15 4.91 4.54
CA ALA A 42 -3.71 4.84 4.70
C ALA A 42 -3.08 6.17 4.26
N PRO A 43 -1.93 6.58 4.85
CA PRO A 43 -1.20 7.74 4.38
C PRO A 43 -0.90 7.59 2.88
N ALA A 44 -0.95 8.65 2.10
CA ALA A 44 -0.72 8.56 0.65
C ALA A 44 0.72 8.08 0.32
N GLY A 45 0.91 7.52 -0.87
CA GLY A 45 2.24 7.17 -1.39
C GLY A 45 2.85 5.87 -0.87
N GLN A 46 2.06 4.92 -0.37
CA GLN A 46 2.65 3.73 0.27
C GLN A 46 3.42 2.78 -0.66
N CYS A 47 3.26 2.91 -1.98
CA CYS A 47 3.95 2.09 -2.99
C CYS A 47 4.96 2.91 -3.81
N ASP A 48 5.39 4.08 -3.34
CA ASP A 48 6.22 5.02 -4.12
C ASP A 48 7.70 4.61 -4.23
N ASN A 49 8.19 3.78 -3.30
CA ASN A 49 9.55 3.28 -3.32
C ASN A 49 9.81 2.34 -4.51
N GLU A 50 11.06 2.32 -4.97
CA GLU A 50 11.46 1.59 -6.17
C GLU A 50 11.18 0.08 -6.08
N SER A 51 11.35 -0.51 -4.90
CA SER A 51 11.12 -1.94 -4.70
C SER A 51 9.65 -2.30 -4.88
N ASP A 52 8.74 -1.56 -4.25
CA ASP A 52 7.29 -1.77 -4.41
C ASP A 52 6.87 -1.56 -5.85
N ARG A 53 7.35 -0.50 -6.50
CA ARG A 53 7.08 -0.26 -7.92
C ARG A 53 7.54 -1.43 -8.80
N ALA A 54 8.74 -1.94 -8.58
CA ALA A 54 9.23 -3.10 -9.34
C ALA A 54 8.36 -4.34 -9.14
N ILE A 55 7.81 -4.54 -7.92
CA ILE A 55 6.94 -5.67 -7.59
C ILE A 55 5.56 -5.51 -8.21
N VAL A 56 4.88 -4.38 -8.01
CA VAL A 56 3.47 -4.20 -8.41
C VAL A 56 3.29 -4.08 -9.92
N PHE A 57 4.33 -3.67 -10.64
CA PHE A 57 4.39 -3.72 -12.11
C PHE A 57 4.92 -5.06 -12.64
N ASP A 58 5.40 -5.95 -11.76
CA ASP A 58 5.79 -7.28 -12.18
C ASP A 58 4.57 -8.04 -12.72
N LYS A 59 4.89 -8.81 -13.73
CA LYS A 59 4.00 -9.61 -14.53
C LYS A 59 3.26 -10.69 -13.70
N ALA A 60 3.81 -11.08 -12.55
CA ALA A 60 3.26 -12.05 -11.60
C ALA A 60 2.42 -11.41 -10.48
N TRP A 61 2.44 -10.08 -10.35
CA TRP A 61 1.74 -9.37 -9.27
C TRP A 61 0.23 -9.61 -9.29
N PHE A 62 -0.44 -9.28 -10.39
CA PHE A 62 -1.90 -9.40 -10.47
C PHE A 62 -2.44 -10.83 -10.35
N PRO A 63 -1.83 -11.87 -10.95
CA PRO A 63 -2.17 -13.25 -10.64
C PRO A 63 -2.15 -13.54 -9.13
N HIS A 64 -1.17 -13.01 -8.41
CA HIS A 64 -1.08 -13.14 -6.96
C HIS A 64 -2.17 -12.35 -6.22
N VAL A 65 -2.41 -11.09 -6.59
CA VAL A 65 -3.49 -10.25 -6.02
C VAL A 65 -4.85 -10.92 -6.19
N PHE A 66 -5.15 -11.47 -7.38
CA PHE A 66 -6.41 -12.18 -7.62
C PHE A 66 -6.51 -13.49 -6.85
N SER A 67 -5.40 -14.23 -6.73
CA SER A 67 -5.34 -15.43 -5.90
C SER A 67 -5.62 -15.10 -4.43
N CYS A 68 -4.96 -14.08 -3.87
CA CYS A 68 -5.18 -13.62 -2.51
C CYS A 68 -6.63 -13.13 -2.30
N GLY A 69 -7.16 -12.34 -3.21
CA GLY A 69 -8.54 -11.87 -3.10
C GLY A 69 -9.57 -13.00 -3.14
N ARG A 70 -9.37 -14.00 -4.00
CA ARG A 70 -10.30 -15.13 -4.11
C ARG A 70 -10.19 -16.11 -2.94
N SER A 71 -8.97 -16.47 -2.53
CA SER A 71 -8.72 -17.40 -1.41
C SER A 71 -9.17 -16.85 -0.05
N THR A 72 -9.27 -15.53 0.07
CA THR A 72 -9.66 -14.85 1.32
C THR A 72 -11.07 -14.28 1.27
N TYR A 73 -11.82 -14.54 0.19
CA TYR A 73 -13.15 -13.99 -0.06
C TYR A 73 -13.20 -12.46 0.09
N GLY A 74 -12.14 -11.77 -0.37
CA GLY A 74 -12.06 -10.32 -0.33
C GLY A 74 -11.83 -9.72 1.05
N SER A 75 -11.54 -10.53 2.07
CA SER A 75 -11.23 -10.01 3.40
C SER A 75 -9.95 -9.18 3.33
N ARG A 76 -10.03 -7.91 3.73
CA ARG A 76 -8.90 -6.97 3.73
C ARG A 76 -7.69 -7.54 4.48
N ASP A 77 -7.86 -7.88 5.76
CA ASP A 77 -6.72 -8.29 6.60
C ASP A 77 -6.09 -9.59 6.10
N LYS A 78 -6.91 -10.58 5.74
CA LYS A 78 -6.41 -11.85 5.20
C LYS A 78 -5.74 -11.66 3.83
N SER A 79 -6.27 -10.77 2.99
CA SER A 79 -5.68 -10.44 1.69
C SER A 79 -4.31 -9.80 1.86
N ARG A 80 -4.19 -8.82 2.77
CA ARG A 80 -2.91 -8.20 3.11
C ARG A 80 -1.91 -9.23 3.60
N ASP A 81 -2.32 -10.10 4.52
CA ASP A 81 -1.45 -11.15 5.05
C ASP A 81 -1.01 -12.13 3.94
N CYS A 82 -1.87 -12.39 2.95
CA CYS A 82 -1.53 -13.17 1.75
C CYS A 82 -0.54 -12.45 0.84
N LEU A 83 -0.70 -11.14 0.62
CA LEU A 83 0.22 -10.32 -0.16
C LEU A 83 1.61 -10.24 0.48
N ASN A 84 1.67 -10.05 1.80
CA ASN A 84 2.92 -9.94 2.56
C ASN A 84 3.75 -11.24 2.61
N LYS A 85 3.11 -12.40 2.36
CA LYS A 85 3.81 -13.70 2.36
C LYS A 85 4.51 -14.01 1.05
N ALA A 86 4.24 -13.25 -0.02
CA ALA A 86 4.83 -13.51 -1.32
C ALA A 86 6.14 -12.75 -1.51
N THR A 87 7.08 -13.43 -2.16
CA THR A 87 8.36 -12.86 -2.58
C THR A 87 8.39 -12.80 -4.11
N PHE A 88 8.74 -11.64 -4.65
CA PHE A 88 8.89 -11.37 -6.07
C PHE A 88 10.35 -11.00 -6.33
N ASN A 89 11.06 -11.82 -7.11
CA ASN A 89 12.49 -11.61 -7.42
C ASN A 89 13.36 -11.37 -6.16
N GLY A 90 13.10 -12.11 -5.08
CA GLY A 90 13.83 -11.98 -3.81
C GLY A 90 13.41 -10.79 -2.94
N LYS A 91 12.40 -10.00 -3.34
CA LYS A 91 11.88 -8.85 -2.59
C LYS A 91 10.44 -9.08 -2.15
N THR A 92 10.03 -8.43 -1.07
CA THR A 92 8.64 -8.42 -0.59
C THR A 92 8.07 -7.02 -0.73
N VAL A 93 6.76 -6.91 -0.95
CA VAL A 93 6.06 -5.64 -0.94
C VAL A 93 6.08 -5.04 0.47
N SER A 94 6.17 -3.72 0.58
CA SER A 94 6.11 -3.04 1.87
C SER A 94 4.74 -3.24 2.54
N PRO A 95 4.66 -3.20 3.90
CA PRO A 95 3.40 -3.34 4.61
C PRO A 95 2.37 -2.27 4.25
N GLY A 96 2.82 -1.04 4.00
CA GLY A 96 1.94 0.04 3.58
C GLY A 96 1.37 -0.22 2.18
N CYS A 97 2.21 -0.65 1.24
CA CYS A 97 1.77 -0.92 -0.12
C CYS A 97 0.78 -2.09 -0.16
N SER A 98 1.04 -3.18 0.58
CA SER A 98 0.12 -4.31 0.65
C SER A 98 -1.22 -3.96 1.30
N GLU A 99 -1.25 -3.03 2.25
CA GLU A 99 -2.50 -2.49 2.81
C GLU A 99 -3.35 -1.82 1.71
N CYS A 100 -2.76 -0.98 0.85
CA CYS A 100 -3.47 -0.36 -0.27
C CYS A 100 -4.10 -1.38 -1.22
N TRP A 101 -3.35 -2.42 -1.58
CA TRP A 101 -3.84 -3.48 -2.45
C TRP A 101 -4.90 -4.33 -1.78
N ALA A 102 -4.78 -4.59 -0.47
CA ALA A 102 -5.78 -5.28 0.31
C ALA A 102 -7.10 -4.49 0.42
N GLU A 103 -7.02 -3.16 0.55
CA GLU A 103 -8.19 -2.28 0.47
C GLU A 103 -8.85 -2.34 -0.90
N SER A 104 -8.05 -2.35 -1.98
CA SER A 104 -8.57 -2.52 -3.34
C SER A 104 -9.23 -3.88 -3.54
N ILE A 105 -8.68 -4.96 -2.98
CA ILE A 105 -9.29 -6.29 -3.01
C ILE A 105 -10.64 -6.28 -2.27
N ALA A 106 -10.70 -5.69 -1.08
CA ALA A 106 -11.93 -5.57 -0.31
C ALA A 106 -12.98 -4.69 -1.01
N CYS A 107 -12.54 -3.63 -1.69
CA CYS A 107 -13.40 -2.84 -2.56
C CYS A 107 -13.97 -3.70 -3.71
N GLY A 108 -13.12 -4.43 -4.42
CA GLY A 108 -13.55 -5.31 -5.52
C GLY A 108 -14.54 -6.37 -5.05
N ALA A 109 -14.32 -6.97 -3.89
CA ALA A 109 -15.23 -7.94 -3.31
C ALA A 109 -16.56 -7.35 -2.85
N SER A 110 -16.60 -6.09 -2.41
CA SER A 110 -17.85 -5.46 -1.94
C SER A 110 -18.64 -4.72 -3.03
N LYS A 111 -17.96 -4.21 -4.06
CA LYS A 111 -18.56 -3.39 -5.12
C LYS A 111 -18.65 -4.09 -6.47
N CYS A 112 -17.79 -5.07 -6.71
CA CYS A 112 -17.60 -5.71 -8.01
C CYS A 112 -17.73 -7.24 -7.95
N GLU A 113 -18.29 -7.79 -6.88
CA GLU A 113 -18.45 -9.24 -6.67
C GLU A 113 -19.05 -9.92 -7.90
N TRP A 114 -20.23 -9.48 -8.33
CA TRP A 114 -20.95 -10.03 -9.46
C TRP A 114 -20.18 -9.92 -10.78
N PRO A 115 -19.67 -8.74 -11.18
CA PRO A 115 -18.81 -8.61 -12.36
C PRO A 115 -17.56 -9.50 -12.34
N CYS A 116 -17.01 -9.79 -11.16
CA CYS A 116 -15.73 -10.46 -10.98
C CYS A 116 -15.83 -11.94 -10.58
N LEU A 117 -17.04 -12.46 -10.34
CA LEU A 117 -17.28 -13.78 -9.74
C LEU A 117 -16.56 -14.90 -10.48
N PHE A 118 -16.77 -14.99 -11.79
CA PHE A 118 -16.23 -16.06 -12.63
C PHE A 118 -14.83 -15.79 -13.15
N ASN A 119 -14.51 -14.52 -13.43
CA ASN A 119 -13.24 -14.15 -14.04
C ASN A 119 -12.84 -12.73 -13.65
N SER A 120 -11.78 -12.61 -12.86
CA SER A 120 -11.22 -11.30 -12.45
C SER A 120 -10.66 -10.49 -13.63
N CYS A 121 -10.43 -11.12 -14.78
CA CYS A 121 -10.03 -10.49 -16.03
C CYS A 121 -11.17 -10.27 -17.02
N ALA A 122 -12.44 -10.49 -16.64
CA ALA A 122 -13.56 -10.09 -17.47
C ALA A 122 -13.62 -8.56 -17.59
N SER A 123 -13.91 -8.04 -18.79
CA SER A 123 -13.96 -6.59 -19.02
C SER A 123 -14.95 -5.87 -18.09
N ALA A 124 -16.05 -6.54 -17.71
CA ALA A 124 -17.00 -6.01 -16.73
C ALA A 124 -16.39 -5.86 -15.32
N CYS A 125 -15.59 -6.83 -14.88
CA CYS A 125 -14.87 -6.78 -13.61
C CYS A 125 -13.87 -5.62 -13.61
N ILE A 126 -13.04 -5.53 -14.66
CA ILE A 126 -12.01 -4.49 -14.79
C ILE A 126 -12.63 -3.09 -14.82
N LYS A 127 -13.69 -2.90 -15.61
CA LYS A 127 -14.44 -1.62 -15.64
C LYS A 127 -15.05 -1.28 -14.28
N CYS A 128 -15.55 -2.27 -13.54
CA CYS A 128 -16.07 -2.04 -12.20
C CYS A 128 -14.95 -1.61 -11.23
N GLY A 129 -13.79 -2.24 -11.28
CA GLY A 129 -12.61 -1.86 -10.50
C GLY A 129 -12.16 -0.44 -10.79
N HIS A 130 -11.98 -0.09 -12.07
CA HIS A 130 -11.62 1.27 -12.50
C HIS A 130 -12.60 2.32 -11.98
N LYS A 131 -13.90 2.03 -12.04
CA LYS A 131 -14.94 2.97 -11.61
C LYS A 131 -14.99 3.17 -10.09
N ASN A 132 -14.81 2.10 -9.31
CA ASN A 132 -15.14 2.11 -7.88
C ASN A 132 -13.93 2.06 -6.94
N CYS A 133 -12.81 1.50 -7.38
CA CYS A 133 -11.68 1.14 -6.51
C CYS A 133 -10.38 1.88 -6.85
N ASP A 134 -10.14 2.21 -8.12
CA ASP A 134 -8.88 2.84 -8.55
C ASP A 134 -8.60 4.17 -7.85
N GLY A 135 -9.60 5.03 -7.66
CA GLY A 135 -9.38 6.32 -7.01
C GLY A 135 -8.80 6.20 -5.60
N ALA A 136 -9.31 5.24 -4.82
CA ALA A 136 -8.78 4.96 -3.48
C ALA A 136 -7.40 4.29 -3.55
N LEU A 137 -7.20 3.36 -4.49
CA LEU A 137 -5.91 2.70 -4.68
C LEU A 137 -4.82 3.69 -5.10
N ILE A 138 -5.10 4.61 -6.02
CA ILE A 138 -4.18 5.67 -6.46
C ILE A 138 -3.84 6.57 -5.29
N ALA A 139 -4.84 7.03 -4.54
CA ALA A 139 -4.63 7.88 -3.37
C ALA A 139 -3.75 7.21 -2.31
N CYS A 140 -3.98 5.93 -2.04
CA CYS A 140 -3.22 5.15 -1.07
C CYS A 140 -1.80 4.84 -1.54
N SER A 141 -1.68 4.28 -2.74
CA SER A 141 -0.42 3.75 -3.28
C SER A 141 0.51 4.84 -3.81
N GLY A 142 -0.03 5.98 -4.26
CA GLY A 142 0.71 6.99 -5.00
C GLY A 142 1.04 6.60 -6.44
N LEU A 143 0.53 5.46 -6.93
CA LEU A 143 0.78 4.97 -8.27
C LEU A 143 -0.13 5.68 -9.29
N ASN A 144 0.48 6.39 -10.23
CA ASN A 144 -0.21 6.91 -11.41
C ASN A 144 0.74 6.89 -12.63
N PRO A 145 0.46 6.10 -13.67
CA PRO A 145 -0.70 5.21 -13.82
C PRO A 145 -0.62 3.94 -12.95
N LEU A 146 -1.78 3.31 -12.70
CA LEU A 146 -1.83 1.98 -12.09
C LEU A 146 -1.33 0.89 -13.06
N PRO A 147 -0.70 -0.18 -12.56
CA PRO A 147 -0.32 -1.30 -13.42
C PRO A 147 -1.57 -1.99 -13.98
N LYS A 148 -1.49 -2.51 -15.21
CA LYS A 148 -2.65 -3.13 -15.87
C LYS A 148 -2.89 -4.57 -15.38
N PRO A 149 -4.11 -4.95 -14.95
CA PRO A 149 -4.39 -6.23 -14.28
C PRO A 149 -4.29 -7.49 -15.15
N CYS A 150 -4.53 -7.37 -16.46
CA CYS A 150 -4.79 -8.53 -17.31
C CYS A 150 -4.04 -8.41 -18.64
N ARG A 151 -3.30 -9.45 -19.01
CA ARG A 151 -2.49 -9.44 -20.24
C ARG A 151 -3.28 -9.54 -21.53
N LYS A 152 -4.48 -10.14 -21.52
CA LYS A 152 -5.26 -10.31 -22.75
C LYS A 152 -5.81 -8.97 -23.25
N SER A 153 -6.15 -8.05 -22.35
CA SER A 153 -6.42 -6.65 -22.71
C SER A 153 -5.14 -5.93 -23.14
N GLN A 154 -3.99 -6.25 -22.51
CA GLN A 154 -2.70 -5.69 -22.96
C GLN A 154 -2.29 -6.15 -24.37
N ARG A 155 -2.50 -7.40 -24.79
CA ARG A 155 -2.15 -7.81 -26.16
C ARG A 155 -2.95 -7.03 -27.22
N LEU A 156 -4.20 -6.66 -26.91
CA LEU A 156 -4.99 -5.82 -27.80
C LEU A 156 -4.58 -4.35 -27.72
N GLU A 157 -4.18 -3.83 -26.56
CA GLU A 157 -3.68 -2.46 -26.42
C GLU A 157 -2.26 -2.27 -26.96
N ASP A 158 -1.29 -3.15 -26.65
CA ASP A 158 0.05 -3.16 -27.28
C ASP A 158 -0.05 -3.27 -28.81
N SER A 159 -0.96 -4.12 -29.34
CA SER A 159 -1.18 -4.20 -30.79
C SER A 159 -1.91 -2.99 -31.38
N VAL A 160 -2.63 -2.19 -30.57
CA VAL A 160 -3.25 -0.93 -31.03
C VAL A 160 -2.27 0.23 -30.96
N ASP A 161 -1.39 0.27 -29.96
CA ASP A 161 -0.30 1.25 -29.83
C ASP A 161 0.74 1.11 -30.98
N ASP A 162 0.99 -0.11 -31.47
CA ASP A 162 1.77 -0.34 -32.70
C ASP A 162 1.05 0.14 -33.99
N ILE A 163 -0.28 0.25 -33.98
CA ILE A 163 -1.08 0.72 -35.14
C ILE A 163 -1.16 2.25 -35.17
N VAL A 164 -1.16 2.93 -34.03
CA VAL A 164 -1.24 4.41 -33.95
C VAL A 164 0.11 5.13 -34.00
N ALA A 165 1.23 4.40 -34.07
CA ALA A 165 2.58 4.96 -34.23
C ALA A 165 3.01 5.18 -35.70
N PHE A 166 2.08 5.07 -36.66
CA PHE A 166 2.32 5.23 -38.10
C PHE A 166 1.56 6.43 -38.72
N ASP A 167 1.33 7.50 -37.94
CA ASP A 167 0.88 8.81 -38.46
C ASP A 167 1.93 9.90 -38.17
#